data_AF-A0A450UI96-F1
#
_entry.id   AF-A0A450UI96-F1
#
_cell.length_a   1.000
_cell.length_b   1.000
_cell.length_c   1.000
_cell.angle_alpha   90.00
_cell.angle_beta   90.00
_cell.angle_gamma   90.00
#
_symmetry.space_group_name_H-M   'P 1'
#
loop_
_entity.id
_entity.type
_entity.pdbx_description
1 polymer ?
#
loop_
_entity_poly.entity_id
_entity_poly.type
_entity_poly.pdbx_seq_one_letter_code
_entity_poly.pdbx_strand_id
1 'polypeptide(L)'
;MLENDLFEEWLDAEAKRVLTKLRENAPLTQDDKLVIVLKGQMNHFQHLDVELRQEMTTLRRDMDKRLEAITDEIRQLYKAINAQTWKMMGAVGLIVLLGRLIEHF
;
A
#
# COMPACT_ATOMS: atom_id res chain seq x y z
N MET A 1 5.23 -8.26 24.74
CA MET A 1 4.00 -8.82 24.14
C MET A 1 3.12 -9.58 25.14
N LEU A 2 3.42 -9.61 26.45
CA LEU A 2 2.60 -10.28 27.47
C LEU A 2 1.48 -9.40 28.07
N GLU A 3 1.54 -8.07 27.90
CA GLU A 3 0.54 -7.14 28.45
C GLU A 3 -0.66 -6.93 27.52
N ASN A 4 -0.51 -7.19 26.21
CA ASN A 4 -1.56 -6.91 25.23
C ASN A 4 -2.78 -7.85 25.37
N ASP A 5 -2.55 -9.11 25.75
CA ASP A 5 -3.63 -10.09 25.85
C ASP A 5 -4.34 -10.06 27.22
N LEU A 6 -3.66 -9.59 28.27
CA LEU A 6 -4.21 -9.58 29.62
C LEU A 6 -5.41 -8.62 29.74
N PHE A 7 -5.30 -7.43 29.14
CA PHE A 7 -6.41 -6.47 29.14
C PHE A 7 -7.57 -6.96 28.28
N GLU A 8 -7.29 -7.59 27.14
CA GLU A 8 -8.32 -8.14 26.25
C GLU A 8 -9.08 -9.28 26.92
N GLU A 9 -8.36 -10.21 27.55
CA GLU A 9 -8.95 -11.34 28.28
C GLU A 9 -9.77 -10.87 29.49
N TRP A 10 -9.25 -9.88 30.24
CA TRP A 10 -10.00 -9.27 31.34
C TRP A 10 -11.27 -8.57 30.86
N LEU A 11 -11.17 -7.77 29.79
CA LEU A 11 -12.31 -7.05 29.23
C LEU A 11 -13.36 -8.01 28.67
N ASP A 12 -12.94 -9.15 28.12
CA ASP A 12 -13.84 -10.23 27.65
C ASP A 12 -14.58 -10.91 28.79
N ALA A 13 -13.89 -11.26 29.86
CA ALA A 13 -14.50 -11.85 31.04
C ALA A 13 -15.52 -10.88 31.65
N GLU A 14 -15.17 -9.61 31.73
CA GLU A 14 -16.02 -8.57 32.31
C GLU A 14 -17.21 -8.23 31.41
N ALA A 15 -17.01 -8.14 30.10
CA ALA A 15 -18.10 -7.96 29.14
C ALA A 15 -19.10 -9.12 29.19
N LYS A 16 -18.64 -10.36 29.35
CA LYS A 16 -19.53 -11.53 29.55
C LYS A 16 -20.35 -11.40 30.83
N ARG A 17 -19.72 -10.98 31.94
CA ARG A 17 -20.42 -10.74 33.22
C ARG A 17 -21.52 -9.69 33.07
N VAL A 18 -21.22 -8.58 32.40
CA VAL A 18 -22.18 -7.49 32.13
C VAL A 18 -23.29 -7.94 31.18
N LEU A 19 -22.99 -8.74 30.16
CA LEU A 19 -23.99 -9.31 29.25
C LEU A 19 -24.95 -10.26 29.98
N THR A 20 -24.47 -11.05 30.94
CA THR A 20 -25.33 -11.90 31.77
C THR A 20 -26.30 -11.06 32.59
N LYS A 21 -25.83 -10.00 33.26
CA LYS A 21 -26.69 -9.07 33.99
C LYS A 21 -27.75 -8.44 33.09
N LEU A 22 -27.36 -8.01 31.88
CA LEU A 22 -28.28 -7.47 30.87
C LEU A 22 -29.37 -8.48 30.50
N ARG A 23 -29.01 -9.74 30.27
CA ARG A 23 -29.96 -10.81 29.93
C ARG A 23 -30.94 -11.11 31.08
N GLU A 24 -30.47 -10.97 32.31
CA GLU A 24 -31.27 -11.20 33.52
C GLU A 24 -32.08 -9.97 33.94
N ASN A 25 -32.04 -8.86 33.18
CA ASN A 25 -32.62 -7.56 33.55
C ASN A 25 -32.15 -7.04 34.92
N ALA A 26 -30.94 -7.42 35.34
CA ALA A 26 -30.34 -6.90 36.55
C ALA A 26 -29.89 -5.44 36.35
N PRO A 27 -29.94 -4.60 37.39
CA PRO A 27 -29.48 -3.21 37.30
C PRO A 27 -27.99 -3.14 36.97
N LEU A 28 -27.63 -2.29 36.01
CA LEU A 28 -26.25 -2.05 35.61
C LEU A 28 -25.63 -0.90 36.40
N THR A 29 -24.41 -1.13 36.90
CA THR A 29 -23.59 -0.08 37.51
C THR A 29 -22.98 0.83 36.45
N GLN A 30 -22.37 1.94 36.88
CA GLN A 30 -21.60 2.81 35.98
C GLN A 30 -20.41 2.06 35.35
N ASP A 31 -19.72 1.24 36.13
CA ASP A 31 -18.59 0.42 35.65
C ASP A 31 -19.06 -0.60 34.61
N ASP A 32 -20.22 -1.23 34.81
CA ASP A 32 -20.80 -2.15 33.82
C ASP A 32 -21.02 -1.43 32.46
N LYS A 33 -21.46 -0.17 32.49
CA LYS A 33 -21.63 0.64 31.27
C LYS A 33 -20.29 0.99 30.62
N LEU A 34 -19.27 1.31 31.42
CA LEU A 34 -17.93 1.60 30.93
C LEU A 34 -17.33 0.39 30.20
N VAL A 35 -17.51 -0.82 30.74
CA VAL A 35 -17.09 -2.07 30.11
C VAL A 35 -17.73 -2.26 28.73
N ILE A 36 -19.03 -1.98 28.59
CA ILE A 36 -19.73 -2.05 27.30
C ILE A 36 -19.11 -1.08 26.29
N VAL A 37 -18.86 0.16 26.71
CA VAL A 37 -18.25 1.19 25.85
C VAL A 37 -16.85 0.76 25.40
N LEU A 38 -16.02 0.32 26.35
CA LEU A 38 -14.66 -0.14 26.05
C LEU A 38 -14.66 -1.33 25.09
N LYS A 39 -15.56 -2.30 25.28
CA LYS A 39 -15.67 -3.45 24.40
C LYS A 39 -16.13 -3.06 22.99
N GLY A 40 -17.08 -2.14 22.89
CA GLY A 40 -17.53 -1.57 21.62
C GLY A 40 -16.41 -0.82 20.89
N GLN A 41 -15.68 0.04 21.60
CA GLN A 41 -14.54 0.78 21.04
C GLN A 41 -13.43 -0.15 20.57
N MET A 42 -13.08 -1.16 21.36
CA MET A 42 -12.04 -2.13 21.00
C MET A 42 -12.41 -2.92 19.74
N ASN A 43 -13.68 -3.35 19.62
CA ASN A 43 -14.15 -3.99 18.40
C ASN A 43 -14.09 -3.06 17.18
N HIS A 44 -14.45 -1.79 17.34
CA HIS A 44 -14.34 -0.79 16.28
C HIS A 44 -12.88 -0.53 15.86
N PHE A 45 -11.95 -0.44 16.81
CA PHE A 45 -10.51 -0.29 16.51
C PHE A 45 -9.94 -1.51 15.77
N GLN A 46 -10.33 -2.72 16.16
CA GLN A 46 -9.93 -3.94 15.45
C GLN A 46 -10.44 -3.92 13.99
N HIS A 47 -11.66 -3.45 13.77
CA HIS A 47 -12.21 -3.31 12.43
C HIS A 47 -11.45 -2.26 11.59
N LEU A 48 -11.18 -1.08 12.17
CA LEU A 48 -10.40 -0.02 11.53
C LEU A 48 -8.99 -0.49 11.14
N ASP A 49 -8.30 -1.28 11.98
CA ASP A 49 -6.98 -1.82 11.62
C ASP A 49 -7.06 -2.74 10.39
N VAL A 50 -8.11 -3.57 10.30
CA VAL A 50 -8.34 -4.43 9.13
C VAL A 50 -8.61 -3.62 7.87
N GLU A 51 -9.50 -2.62 7.94
CA GLU A 51 -9.82 -1.74 6.81
C GLU A 51 -8.57 -0.98 6.34
N LEU A 52 -7.81 -0.37 7.26
CA LEU A 52 -6.57 0.35 6.94
C LEU A 52 -5.53 -0.57 6.29
N ARG A 53 -5.37 -1.80 6.78
CA ARG A 53 -4.47 -2.78 6.16
C ARG A 53 -4.91 -3.15 4.75
N GLN A 54 -6.21 -3.29 4.52
CA GLN A 54 -6.77 -3.58 3.19
C GLN A 54 -6.57 -2.40 2.22
N GLU A 55 -6.81 -1.17 2.68
CA GLU A 55 -6.55 0.05 1.90
C GLU A 55 -5.07 0.18 1.55
N MET A 56 -4.18 0.01 2.52
CA MET A 56 -2.73 0.07 2.29
C MET A 56 -2.26 -1.01 1.32
N THR A 57 -2.82 -2.22 1.41
CA THR A 57 -2.50 -3.30 0.46
C THR A 57 -3.01 -2.95 -0.94
N THR A 58 -4.20 -2.35 -1.04
CA THR A 58 -4.78 -1.95 -2.33
C THR A 58 -4.00 -0.80 -2.96
N LEU A 59 -3.64 0.21 -2.17
CA LEU A 59 -2.79 1.32 -2.58
C LEU A 59 -1.43 0.81 -3.08
N ARG A 60 -0.79 -0.11 -2.34
CA ARG A 60 0.47 -0.73 -2.76
C ARG A 60 0.35 -1.43 -4.11
N ARG A 61 -0.71 -2.23 -4.32
CA ARG A 61 -0.93 -2.90 -5.60
C ARG A 61 -1.16 -1.92 -6.76
N ASP A 62 -1.88 -0.82 -6.52
CA ASP A 62 -2.08 0.20 -7.56
C ASP A 62 -0.77 0.92 -7.90
N MET A 63 0.03 1.25 -6.88
CA MET A 63 1.36 1.82 -7.07
C MET A 63 2.29 0.89 -7.85
N ASP A 64 2.34 -0.40 -7.51
CA ASP A 64 3.17 -1.38 -8.21
C ASP A 64 2.81 -1.44 -9.70
N LYS A 65 1.51 -1.47 -10.04
CA LYS A 65 1.04 -1.43 -11.43
C LYS A 65 1.44 -0.16 -12.18
N ARG A 66 1.30 0.99 -11.53
CA ARG A 66 1.71 2.28 -12.11
C ARG A 66 3.21 2.35 -12.35
N LEU A 67 4.01 1.85 -11.40
CA LEU A 67 5.47 1.79 -11.53
C LEU A 67 5.91 0.83 -12.64
N GLU A 68 5.23 -0.31 -12.79
CA GLU A 68 5.46 -1.23 -13.90
C GLU A 68 5.19 -0.57 -15.25
N ALA A 69 4.04 0.12 -15.38
CA ALA A 69 3.69 0.86 -16.59
C ALA A 69 4.74 1.95 -16.92
N ILE A 70 5.17 2.74 -15.93
CA ILE A 70 6.22 3.76 -16.09
C ILE A 70 7.55 3.11 -16.53
N THR A 71 7.89 1.96 -15.95
CA THR A 71 9.13 1.24 -16.30
C THR A 71 9.11 0.78 -17.75
N ASP A 72 7.96 0.29 -18.24
CA ASP A 72 7.81 -0.11 -19.63
C ASP A 72 7.83 1.09 -20.59
N GLU A 73 7.21 2.21 -20.24
CA GLU A 73 7.33 3.46 -21.02
C GLU A 73 8.78 3.93 -21.13
N ILE A 74 9.52 3.95 -20.01
CA ILE A 74 10.94 4.29 -20.01
C ILE A 74 11.75 3.33 -20.90
N ARG A 75 11.46 2.03 -20.83
CA ARG A 75 12.12 1.02 -21.67
C ARG A 75 11.84 1.27 -23.16
N GLN A 76 10.63 1.65 -23.52
CA GLN A 76 10.27 2.00 -24.89
C GLN A 76 10.98 3.27 -25.36
N LEU A 77 11.01 4.30 -24.52
CA LEU A 77 11.76 5.53 -24.80
C LEU A 77 13.25 5.25 -25.03
N TYR A 78 13.86 4.43 -24.18
CA TYR A 78 15.27 4.05 -24.35
C TYR A 78 15.52 3.35 -25.69
N LYS A 79 14.65 2.42 -26.10
CA LYS A 79 14.75 1.76 -27.41
C LYS A 79 14.63 2.75 -28.57
N ALA A 80 13.66 3.66 -28.49
CA ALA A 80 13.44 4.67 -29.53
C ALA A 80 14.66 5.61 -29.66
N ILE A 81 15.17 6.10 -28.53
CA ILE A 81 16.37 6.95 -28.48
C ILE A 81 17.55 6.18 -29.07
N ASN A 82 17.81 4.95 -28.63
CA ASN A 82 18.94 4.16 -29.13
C ASN A 82 18.85 3.95 -30.65
N ALA A 83 17.67 3.57 -31.17
CA ALA A 83 17.46 3.42 -32.61
C ALA A 83 17.72 4.73 -33.38
N GLN A 84 17.30 5.87 -32.82
CA GLN A 84 17.57 7.19 -33.39
C GLN A 84 19.06 7.55 -33.34
N THR A 85 19.76 7.25 -32.24
CA THR A 85 21.21 7.46 -32.10
C THR A 85 21.99 6.69 -33.15
N TRP A 86 21.65 5.41 -33.41
CA TRP A 86 22.29 4.63 -34.47
C TRP A 86 22.08 5.23 -35.86
N LYS A 87 20.88 5.72 -36.16
CA LYS A 87 20.59 6.42 -37.44
C LYS A 87 21.43 7.68 -37.59
N MET A 88 21.55 8.48 -36.53
CA MET A 88 22.37 9.69 -36.52
C MET A 88 23.86 9.37 -36.72
N MET A 89 24.39 8.38 -36.00
CA MET A 89 25.78 7.94 -36.17
C MET A 89 26.07 7.47 -37.59
N GLY A 90 25.16 6.72 -38.21
CA GLY A 90 25.27 6.30 -39.60
C GLY A 90 25.28 7.48 -40.58
N ALA A 91 24.37 8.45 -40.40
CA ALA A 91 24.31 9.66 -41.23
C ALA A 91 25.58 10.51 -41.11
N VAL A 92 26.06 10.73 -39.88
CA VAL A 92 27.32 11.45 -39.63
C VAL A 92 28.51 10.74 -40.28
N GLY A 93 28.60 9.41 -40.13
CA GLY A 93 29.65 8.62 -40.76
C GLY A 93 29.65 8.72 -42.29
N LEU A 94 28.47 8.71 -42.91
CA LEU A 94 28.32 8.89 -44.35
C LEU A 94 28.81 10.28 -44.81
N ILE A 95 28.43 11.33 -44.08
CA ILE A 95 28.85 12.71 -44.38
C ILE A 95 30.38 12.84 -44.33
N VAL A 96 31.03 12.27 -43.30
CA VAL A 96 32.50 12.29 -43.16
C VAL A 96 33.18 11.58 -44.32
N LEU A 97 32.68 10.41 -44.74
CA LEU A 97 33.24 9.67 -45.87
C LEU A 97 33.10 10.43 -47.19
N LEU A 98 31.93 11.03 -47.44
CA LEU A 98 31.70 11.85 -48.63
C LEU A 98 32.62 13.09 -48.66
N GLY A 99 32.80 13.77 -47.52
CA GLY A 99 33.73 14.90 -47.42
C GLY A 99 35.16 14.52 -47.80
N ARG A 100 35.65 13.38 -47.28
CA ARG A 100 37.00 12.87 -47.60
C ARG A 100 37.15 12.47 -49.07
N LEU A 101 36.09 11.99 -49.71
CA LEU A 101 36.13 11.62 -51.13
C LEU A 101 36.34 12.86 -52.02
N ILE A 102 35.69 13.97 -51.66
CA ILE A 102 35.80 15.25 -52.39
C ILE A 102 37.20 15.85 -52.24
N GLU A 103 37.84 15.71 -51.08
CA GLU A 103 39.22 16.20 -50.84
C GLU A 103 40.30 15.47 -51.66
N HIS A 104 40.00 14.27 -52.17
CA HIS A 104 40.94 13.46 -52.96
C HIS A 104 40.75 13.59 -54.49
N PHE A 105 39.78 14.37 -54.95
CA PHE A 105 39.59 14.76 -56.35
C PHE A 105 40.15 16.17 -56.61
#